data_AF-A0A699TS88-F1
#
_entry.id   AF-A0A699TS88-F1
#
_cell.length_a   1.000
_cell.length_b   1.000
_cell.length_c   1.000
_cell.angle_alpha   90.00
_cell.angle_beta   90.00
_cell.angle_gamma   90.00
#
_symmetry.space_group_name_H-M   'P 1'
#
loop_
_entity.id
_entity.type
_entity.pdbx_description
1 polymer ?
#
loop_
_entity_poly.entity_id
_entity_poly.type
_entity_poly.pdbx_seq_one_letter_code
_entity_poly.pdbx_strand_id
1 'polypeptide(L)'
;MDLMNRVCKPYLDEFMIVFVDDILIYCKNKKEHEEHLKEILELLKKEELYAKFSKCKFWIPKVQFLGHVIDSQGIHVDLTKIESIKYWAKGLSLIGVKKQEAAFQLLKQKLCSAPIMALPEGSEDFMVYCDASLQVLAAVFLKREKVIAYASRQLKIHEKNYTTHDLELRSVVLDLKIW
;
A
#
# COMPACT_ATOMS: atom_id res chain seq x y z
N MET A 1 10.92 -12.85 -6.17
CA MET A 1 9.69 -12.08 -6.43
C MET A 1 9.54 -11.63 -7.89
N ASP A 2 10.35 -12.12 -8.84
CA ASP A 2 10.36 -11.56 -10.21
C ASP A 2 9.53 -12.36 -11.23
N LEU A 3 8.91 -13.48 -10.83
CA LEU A 3 8.14 -14.32 -11.75
C LEU A 3 6.99 -13.55 -12.38
N MET A 4 6.19 -12.89 -11.54
CA MET A 4 5.03 -12.12 -12.00
C MET A 4 5.45 -10.98 -12.92
N ASN A 5 6.47 -10.21 -12.53
CA ASN A 5 7.01 -9.15 -13.38
C ASN A 5 7.56 -9.68 -14.71
N ARG A 6 8.20 -10.87 -14.71
CA ARG A 6 8.75 -11.48 -15.93
C ARG A 6 7.66 -12.01 -16.86
N VAL A 7 6.63 -12.66 -16.31
CA VAL A 7 5.47 -13.17 -17.05
C VAL A 7 4.67 -12.02 -17.65
N CYS A 8 4.40 -11.01 -16.83
CA CYS A 8 3.57 -9.86 -17.18
C CYS A 8 4.32 -8.76 -17.93
N LYS A 9 5.63 -8.87 -18.11
CA LYS A 9 6.52 -7.88 -18.73
C LYS A 9 6.00 -7.25 -20.02
N PRO A 10 5.35 -7.98 -20.95
CA PRO A 10 4.86 -7.39 -22.20
C PRO A 10 3.75 -6.35 -22.00
N TYR A 11 3.02 -6.41 -20.88
CA TYR A 11 1.82 -5.64 -20.63
C TYR A 11 1.94 -4.71 -19.41
N LEU A 12 3.05 -4.81 -18.67
CA LEU A 12 3.35 -3.92 -17.54
C LEU A 12 3.41 -2.47 -18.01
N ASP A 13 2.79 -1.58 -17.25
CA ASP A 13 2.73 -0.13 -17.46
C ASP A 13 1.97 0.34 -18.73
N GLU A 14 1.51 -0.56 -19.60
CA GLU A 14 0.59 -0.20 -20.69
C GLU A 14 -0.86 -0.16 -20.22
N PHE A 15 -1.40 -1.29 -19.76
CA PHE A 15 -2.77 -1.42 -19.25
C PHE A 15 -2.88 -2.28 -17.98
N MET A 16 -1.72 -2.69 -17.42
CA MET A 16 -1.66 -3.58 -16.29
C MET A 16 -0.54 -3.17 -15.32
N ILE A 17 -0.86 -3.19 -14.04
CA ILE A 17 0.10 -3.04 -12.94
C ILE A 17 0.07 -4.33 -12.14
N VAL A 18 1.24 -4.85 -11.79
CA VAL A 18 1.38 -6.05 -10.96
C VAL A 18 2.13 -5.70 -9.70
N PHE A 19 1.60 -6.17 -8.57
CA PHE A 19 2.26 -6.05 -7.28
C PHE A 19 2.19 -7.37 -6.54
N VAL A 20 3.33 -8.05 -6.44
CA VAL A 20 3.46 -9.39 -5.83
C VAL A 20 2.45 -10.37 -6.44
N ASP A 21 1.31 -10.57 -5.78
CA ASP A 21 0.27 -11.52 -6.17
C ASP A 21 -0.98 -10.84 -6.78
N ASP A 22 -1.09 -9.51 -6.68
CA ASP A 22 -2.24 -8.76 -7.15
C ASP A 22 -1.98 -8.13 -8.52
N ILE A 23 -2.90 -8.37 -9.46
CA ILE A 23 -2.88 -7.84 -10.81
C ILE A 23 -4.02 -6.83 -10.96
N LEU A 24 -3.67 -5.60 -11.30
CA LEU A 24 -4.60 -4.54 -11.63
C LEU A 24 -4.62 -4.34 -13.15
N ILE A 25 -5.81 -4.38 -13.74
CA ILE A 25 -6.04 -4.13 -15.18
C ILE A 25 -6.90 -2.88 -15.30
N TYR A 26 -6.44 -1.88 -16.04
CA TYR A 26 -7.15 -0.62 -16.25
C TYR A 26 -7.34 -0.32 -17.73
N CYS A 27 -8.51 0.18 -18.11
CA CYS A 27 -8.86 0.50 -19.49
C CYS A 27 -9.80 1.70 -19.54
N LYS A 28 -9.86 2.38 -20.69
CA LYS A 28 -10.81 3.48 -20.92
C LYS A 28 -12.18 2.96 -21.34
N ASN A 29 -12.20 1.89 -22.13
CA ASN A 29 -13.40 1.34 -22.74
C ASN A 29 -13.72 -0.06 -22.21
N LYS A 30 -15.02 -0.40 -22.15
CA LYS A 30 -15.47 -1.73 -21.74
C LYS A 30 -14.99 -2.83 -22.70
N LYS A 31 -14.99 -2.55 -24.00
CA LYS A 31 -14.57 -3.52 -25.02
C LYS A 31 -13.08 -3.85 -24.92
N GLU A 32 -12.22 -2.82 -24.80
CA GLU A 32 -10.78 -2.98 -24.58
C GLU A 32 -10.49 -3.80 -23.33
N HIS A 33 -11.21 -3.56 -22.24
CA HIS A 33 -11.01 -4.32 -21.00
C HIS A 33 -11.35 -5.81 -21.15
N GLU A 34 -12.31 -6.16 -22.01
CA GLU A 34 -12.63 -7.57 -22.28
C GLU A 34 -11.50 -8.25 -23.08
N GLU A 35 -10.94 -7.53 -24.06
CA GLU A 35 -9.79 -7.96 -24.86
C GLU A 35 -8.54 -8.14 -23.96
N HIS A 36 -8.19 -7.13 -23.16
CA HIS A 36 -7.07 -7.19 -22.22
C HIS A 36 -7.24 -8.28 -21.16
N LEU A 37 -8.45 -8.44 -20.61
CA LEU A 37 -8.71 -9.49 -19.63
C LEU A 37 -8.51 -10.89 -20.24
N LYS A 38 -8.94 -11.08 -21.49
CA LYS A 38 -8.77 -12.34 -22.20
C LYS A 38 -7.28 -12.64 -22.43
N GLU A 39 -6.51 -11.66 -22.88
CA GLU A 39 -5.06 -11.80 -23.08
C GLU A 39 -4.34 -12.19 -21.79
N ILE A 40 -4.66 -11.52 -20.67
CA ILE A 40 -4.05 -11.81 -19.38
C ILE A 40 -4.43 -13.19 -18.87
N LEU A 41 -5.69 -13.62 -19.02
CA LEU A 41 -6.12 -14.96 -18.62
C LEU A 41 -5.46 -16.05 -19.46
N GLU A 42 -5.26 -15.82 -20.76
CA GLU A 42 -4.52 -16.74 -21.63
C GLU A 42 -3.04 -16.82 -21.26
N LEU A 43 -2.42 -15.69 -20.92
CA LEU A 43 -1.04 -15.62 -20.42
C LEU A 43 -0.88 -16.39 -19.10
N LEU A 44 -1.75 -16.14 -18.12
CA LEU A 44 -1.73 -16.83 -16.83
C LEU A 44 -1.91 -18.34 -17.02
N LYS A 45 -2.82 -18.76 -17.91
CA LYS A 45 -3.02 -20.17 -18.24
C LYS A 45 -1.78 -20.81 -18.87
N LYS A 46 -1.07 -20.10 -19.76
CA LYS A 46 0.15 -20.58 -20.41
C LYS A 46 1.29 -20.80 -19.41
N GLU A 47 1.40 -19.94 -18.42
CA GLU A 47 2.42 -19.99 -17.36
C GLU A 47 1.97 -20.83 -16.15
N GLU A 48 0.86 -21.57 -16.27
CA GLU A 48 0.28 -22.42 -15.22
C GLU A 48 -0.01 -21.67 -13.89
N LEU A 49 -0.35 -20.39 -13.99
CA LEU A 49 -0.77 -19.54 -12.89
C LEU A 49 -2.29 -19.47 -12.79
N TYR A 50 -2.82 -19.60 -11.57
CA TYR A 50 -4.26 -19.65 -11.33
C TYR A 50 -4.71 -18.54 -10.39
N ALA A 51 -5.60 -17.69 -10.88
CA ALA A 51 -6.24 -16.67 -10.07
C ALA A 51 -7.39 -17.28 -9.25
N LYS A 52 -7.45 -16.93 -7.96
CA LYS A 52 -8.56 -17.35 -7.09
C LYS A 52 -9.79 -16.49 -7.38
N PHE A 53 -10.75 -17.03 -8.14
CA PHE A 53 -11.96 -16.30 -8.57
C PHE A 53 -12.72 -15.60 -7.43
N SER A 54 -12.76 -16.19 -6.23
CA SER A 54 -13.44 -15.59 -5.07
C SER A 54 -12.80 -14.28 -4.58
N LYS A 55 -11.56 -14.00 -4.96
CA LYS A 55 -10.83 -12.76 -4.63
C LYS A 55 -10.80 -11.77 -5.79
N CYS A 56 -11.08 -12.23 -7.01
CA CYS A 56 -11.08 -11.39 -8.20
C CYS A 56 -12.31 -10.48 -8.24
N LYS A 57 -12.09 -9.25 -8.69
CA LYS A 57 -13.12 -8.23 -8.84
C LYS A 57 -13.05 -7.68 -10.26
N PHE A 58 -14.14 -7.80 -11.01
CA PHE A 58 -14.20 -7.42 -12.42
C PHE A 58 -15.17 -6.26 -12.62
N TRP A 59 -14.93 -5.44 -13.65
CA TRP A 59 -15.84 -4.38 -14.10
C TRP A 59 -16.20 -3.35 -13.03
N ILE A 60 -15.27 -3.01 -12.15
CA ILE A 60 -15.51 -2.04 -11.08
C ILE A 60 -15.03 -0.65 -11.51
N PRO A 61 -15.87 0.40 -11.40
CA PRO A 61 -15.50 1.76 -11.78
C PRO A 61 -14.52 2.43 -10.80
N LYS A 62 -14.35 1.86 -9.61
CA LYS A 62 -13.50 2.35 -8.52
C LYS A 62 -12.87 1.17 -7.79
N VAL A 63 -11.54 1.09 -7.77
CA VAL A 63 -10.81 0.01 -7.11
C VAL A 63 -9.83 0.55 -6.09
N GLN A 64 -9.74 -0.11 -4.94
CA GLN A 64 -8.70 0.16 -3.97
C GLN A 64 -7.52 -0.79 -4.26
N PHE A 65 -6.35 -0.23 -4.53
CA PHE A 65 -5.14 -0.98 -4.89
C PHE A 65 -3.93 -0.32 -4.25
N LEU A 66 -3.15 -1.07 -3.47
CA LEU A 66 -1.98 -0.57 -2.71
C LEU A 66 -2.27 0.66 -1.82
N GLY A 67 -3.47 0.75 -1.24
CA GLY A 67 -3.87 1.91 -0.45
C GLY A 67 -4.03 3.20 -1.25
N HIS A 68 -4.19 3.06 -2.57
CA HIS A 68 -4.73 4.07 -3.45
C HIS A 68 -6.15 3.69 -3.87
N VAL A 69 -6.92 4.69 -4.26
CA VAL A 69 -8.24 4.55 -4.82
C VAL A 69 -8.15 5.02 -6.27
N ILE A 70 -8.35 4.10 -7.20
CA ILE A 70 -8.25 4.36 -8.63
C ILE A 70 -9.66 4.41 -9.20
N ASP A 71 -10.00 5.51 -9.85
CA ASP A 71 -11.27 5.70 -10.54
C ASP A 71 -11.07 6.38 -11.91
N SER A 72 -12.16 6.74 -12.58
CA SER A 72 -12.14 7.38 -13.89
C SER A 72 -11.51 8.79 -13.90
N GLN A 73 -11.42 9.46 -12.74
CA GLN A 73 -10.81 10.78 -12.61
C GLN A 73 -9.31 10.72 -12.33
N GLY A 74 -8.83 9.59 -11.81
CA GLY A 74 -7.42 9.29 -11.67
C GLY A 74 -7.10 8.48 -10.42
N ILE A 75 -5.86 8.64 -9.95
CA ILE A 75 -5.36 7.97 -8.75
C ILE A 75 -5.54 8.91 -7.57
N HIS A 76 -6.39 8.51 -6.64
CA HIS A 76 -6.64 9.18 -5.39
C HIS A 76 -5.97 8.41 -4.25
N VAL A 77 -5.61 9.14 -3.21
CA VAL A 77 -5.13 8.53 -1.97
C VAL A 77 -6.33 7.94 -1.25
N ASP A 78 -6.17 6.74 -0.69
CA ASP A 78 -7.20 6.20 0.17
C ASP A 78 -7.41 7.10 1.40
N LEU A 79 -8.64 7.59 1.55
CA LEU A 79 -9.03 8.46 2.66
C LEU A 79 -8.80 7.77 4.01
N THR A 80 -8.84 6.44 4.10
CA THR A 80 -8.58 5.70 5.35
C THR A 80 -7.14 5.86 5.83
N LYS A 81 -6.15 5.97 4.93
CA LYS A 81 -4.76 6.30 5.28
C LYS A 81 -4.63 7.76 5.74
N ILE A 82 -5.31 8.69 5.05
CA ILE A 82 -5.31 10.11 5.42
C ILE A 82 -5.97 10.30 6.80
N GLU A 83 -7.08 9.61 7.06
CA GLU A 83 -7.79 9.65 8.33
C GLU A 83 -6.92 9.11 9.47
N SER A 84 -6.14 8.04 9.24
CA SER A 84 -5.19 7.52 10.22
C SER A 84 -4.15 8.56 10.64
N ILE A 85 -3.67 9.38 9.71
CA ILE A 85 -2.72 10.48 9.98
C ILE A 85 -3.44 11.69 10.61
N LYS A 86 -4.63 12.05 10.11
CA LYS A 86 -5.42 13.17 10.63
C LYS A 86 -5.85 12.93 12.08
N TYR A 87 -6.41 11.77 12.37
CA TYR A 87 -6.88 11.35 13.69
C TYR A 87 -5.80 10.72 14.56
N TRP A 88 -4.53 10.73 14.12
CA TRP A 88 -3.40 10.40 14.96
C TRP A 88 -3.51 11.20 16.27
N ALA A 89 -3.82 10.48 17.34
CA ALA A 89 -4.19 11.06 18.63
C ALA A 89 -3.06 11.97 19.11
N LYS A 90 -3.43 13.16 19.55
CA LYS A 90 -2.53 14.06 20.28
C LYS A 90 -1.94 13.27 21.44
N GLY A 91 -0.69 12.84 21.31
CA GLY A 91 0.06 12.27 22.41
C GLY A 91 0.07 13.32 23.52
N LEU A 92 -0.66 13.04 24.59
CA LEU A 92 -0.80 13.77 25.83
C LEU A 92 -0.82 15.32 25.72
N SER A 93 -1.94 15.90 26.14
CA SER A 93 -2.02 17.26 26.64
C SER A 93 -1.15 17.44 27.90
N LEU A 94 0.17 17.52 27.75
CA LEU A 94 1.07 18.05 28.76
C LEU A 94 1.41 19.49 28.36
N ILE A 95 0.60 20.40 28.91
CA ILE A 95 0.93 21.77 29.31
C ILE A 95 2.17 22.35 28.59
N GLY A 96 1.97 23.12 27.50
CA GLY A 96 2.99 24.04 26.97
C GLY A 96 3.24 24.07 25.45
N VAL A 97 2.49 23.32 24.64
CA VAL A 97 2.91 22.96 23.27
C VAL A 97 2.20 23.79 22.17
N LYS A 98 2.10 25.12 22.29
CA LYS A 98 1.50 25.94 21.21
C LYS A 98 2.41 26.09 19.97
N LYS A 99 3.73 26.02 20.14
CA LYS A 99 4.70 26.15 19.03
C LYS A 99 4.83 24.87 18.20
N GLN A 100 4.74 23.69 18.81
CA GLN A 100 4.92 22.42 18.09
C GLN A 100 3.64 21.95 17.39
N GLU A 101 2.46 22.48 17.75
CA GLU A 101 1.20 22.17 17.06
C GLU A 101 1.26 22.56 15.57
N ALA A 102 1.77 23.76 15.26
CA ALA A 102 1.88 24.22 13.88
C ALA A 102 2.83 23.33 13.06
N ALA A 103 3.96 22.92 13.64
CA ALA A 103 4.90 22.00 13.00
C ALA A 103 4.30 20.60 12.82
N PHE A 104 3.53 20.12 13.78
CA PHE A 104 2.84 18.83 13.71
C PHE A 104 1.73 18.82 12.67
N GLN A 105 0.94 19.88 12.57
CA GLN A 105 -0.06 20.04 11.51
C GLN A 105 0.60 20.16 10.13
N LEU A 106 1.71 20.90 10.03
CA LEU A 106 2.50 20.97 8.79
C LEU A 106 3.07 19.60 8.41
N LEU A 107 3.52 18.80 9.39
CA LEU A 107 3.99 17.43 9.17
C LEU A 107 2.85 16.54 8.67
N LYS A 108 1.66 16.58 9.31
CA LYS A 108 0.47 15.86 8.85
C LYS A 108 0.11 16.25 7.42
N GLN A 109 0.13 17.54 7.10
CA GLN A 109 -0.13 18.05 5.76
C GLN A 109 0.91 17.52 4.75
N LYS A 110 2.20 17.55 5.11
CA LYS A 110 3.28 17.06 4.24
C LYS A 110 3.22 15.55 4.02
N LEU A 111 2.92 14.77 5.06
CA LEU A 111 2.70 13.32 4.97
C LEU A 111 1.47 12.97 4.12
N CYS A 112 0.48 13.86 4.04
CA CYS A 112 -0.70 13.71 3.18
C CYS A 112 -0.51 14.33 1.76
N SER A 113 0.66 14.90 1.45
CA SER A 113 0.96 15.54 0.15
C SER A 113 1.97 14.74 -0.67
N ALA A 114 1.84 14.73 -1.99
CA ALA A 114 2.79 14.08 -2.91
C ALA A 114 4.17 14.75 -2.78
N PRO A 115 5.25 13.99 -2.50
CA PRO A 115 5.74 12.85 -3.31
C PRO A 115 5.87 11.50 -2.56
N ILE A 116 5.28 11.38 -1.37
CA ILE A 116 5.35 10.22 -0.45
C ILE A 116 4.39 9.07 -0.86
N MET A 117 3.80 9.16 -2.05
CA MET A 117 2.74 8.26 -2.54
C MET A 117 3.00 7.89 -4.00
N ALA A 118 4.27 7.67 -4.35
CA ALA A 118 4.65 7.24 -5.69
C ALA A 118 4.24 5.77 -5.89
N LEU A 119 3.68 5.46 -7.07
CA LEU A 119 3.51 4.07 -7.49
C LEU A 119 4.87 3.38 -7.49
N PRO A 120 4.93 2.10 -7.10
CA PRO A 120 6.16 1.34 -7.13
C PRO A 120 6.55 0.97 -8.58
N GLU A 121 6.97 1.93 -9.39
CA GLU A 121 7.41 1.71 -10.78
C GLU A 121 8.82 1.07 -10.84
N GLY A 122 9.03 0.11 -11.74
CA GLY A 122 10.33 -0.55 -11.99
C GLY A 122 10.64 -1.78 -11.11
N SER A 123 11.78 -2.42 -11.33
CA SER A 123 12.19 -3.69 -10.71
C SER A 123 13.15 -3.55 -9.52
N GLU A 124 13.22 -2.38 -8.91
CA GLU A 124 14.18 -2.09 -7.83
C GLU A 124 13.73 -2.61 -6.47
N ASP A 125 14.71 -2.84 -5.60
CA ASP A 125 14.51 -3.38 -4.27
C ASP A 125 13.66 -2.45 -3.39
N PHE A 126 12.75 -3.08 -2.64
CA PHE A 126 11.95 -2.41 -1.63
C PHE A 126 12.68 -2.44 -0.29
N MET A 127 12.57 -1.35 0.46
CA MET A 127 13.09 -1.24 1.81
C MET A 127 11.94 -1.03 2.79
N VAL A 128 11.99 -1.75 3.91
CA VAL A 128 11.05 -1.60 5.02
C VAL A 128 11.80 -1.11 6.23
N TYR A 129 11.36 0.02 6.81
CA TYR A 129 11.79 0.41 8.16
C TYR A 129 10.68 0.10 9.15
N CYS A 130 10.97 -0.79 10.09
CA CYS A 130 10.06 -1.17 11.16
C CYS A 130 10.53 -0.58 12.49
N ASP A 131 9.56 -0.08 13.25
CA ASP A 131 9.74 0.28 14.65
C ASP A 131 8.58 -0.28 15.48
N ALA A 132 8.86 -0.58 16.75
CA ALA A 132 7.89 -1.13 17.67
C ALA A 132 8.11 -0.56 19.07
N SER A 133 7.02 -0.07 19.66
CA SER A 133 6.97 0.39 21.05
C SER A 133 6.04 -0.50 21.86
N LEU A 134 6.05 -0.35 23.19
CA LEU A 134 5.13 -1.03 24.11
C LEU A 134 3.65 -0.63 23.92
N GLN A 135 3.33 0.23 22.95
CA GLN A 135 1.97 0.69 22.67
C GLN A 135 1.57 0.56 21.19
N VAL A 136 2.50 0.76 20.26
CA VAL A 136 2.24 0.89 18.82
C VAL A 136 3.32 0.19 18.01
N LEU A 137 2.91 -0.46 16.93
CA LEU A 137 3.75 -0.93 15.84
C LEU A 137 3.69 0.08 14.70
N ALA A 138 4.83 0.36 14.08
CA ALA A 138 4.92 1.24 12.93
C ALA A 138 5.89 0.68 11.89
N ALA A 139 5.55 0.84 10.62
CA ALA A 139 6.43 0.49 9.51
C ALA A 139 6.31 1.52 8.38
N VAL A 140 7.41 1.70 7.65
CA VAL A 140 7.51 2.57 6.49
C VAL A 140 8.01 1.74 5.32
N PHE A 141 7.26 1.77 4.23
CA PHE A 141 7.58 1.07 2.97
C PHE A 141 8.18 2.06 1.98
N LEU A 142 9.37 1.76 1.47
CA LEU A 142 10.15 2.65 0.60
C LEU A 142 10.67 1.95 -0.64
N LYS A 143 10.91 2.75 -1.68
CA LYS A 143 11.61 2.36 -2.90
C LYS A 143 12.48 3.54 -3.38
N ARG A 144 13.77 3.31 -3.61
CA ARG A 144 14.75 4.37 -3.97
C ARG A 144 14.70 5.59 -3.04
N GLU A 145 14.65 5.35 -1.74
CA GLU A 145 14.54 6.40 -0.70
C GLU A 145 13.23 7.24 -0.75
N LYS A 146 12.31 6.94 -1.68
CA LYS A 146 10.97 7.51 -1.69
C LYS A 146 10.06 6.63 -0.85
N VAL A 147 9.34 7.27 0.06
CA VAL A 147 8.29 6.59 0.81
C VAL A 147 7.12 6.29 -0.14
N ILE A 148 6.67 5.04 -0.13
CA ILE A 148 5.48 4.57 -0.84
C ILE A 148 4.28 4.56 0.11
N ALA A 149 4.48 4.07 1.34
CA ALA A 149 3.41 3.96 2.31
C ALA A 149 3.89 3.94 3.77
N TYR A 150 2.96 4.28 4.67
CA TYR A 150 3.10 4.09 6.11
C TYR A 150 2.08 3.06 6.60
N ALA A 151 2.50 2.21 7.51
CA ALA A 151 1.65 1.31 8.27
C ALA A 151 1.82 1.60 9.76
N SER A 152 0.72 1.67 10.50
CA SER A 152 0.79 1.73 11.96
C SER A 152 -0.44 1.11 12.60
N ARG A 153 -0.26 0.51 13.77
CA ARG A 153 -1.34 -0.14 14.51
C ARG A 153 -1.02 -0.19 16.00
N GLN A 154 -1.99 0.15 16.84
CA GLN A 154 -1.88 -0.09 18.29
C GLN A 154 -1.80 -1.59 18.61
N LEU A 155 -1.05 -1.92 19.65
CA LEU A 155 -0.95 -3.28 20.15
C LEU A 155 -2.32 -3.77 20.66
N LYS A 156 -2.68 -4.99 20.27
CA LYS A 156 -3.80 -5.70 20.88
C LYS A 156 -3.45 -6.05 22.32
N ILE A 157 -4.48 -6.28 23.14
CA ILE A 157 -4.35 -6.59 24.57
C ILE A 157 -3.34 -7.73 24.82
N HIS A 158 -3.37 -8.79 24.00
CA HIS A 158 -2.43 -9.91 24.12
C HIS A 158 -1.02 -9.61 23.60
N GLU A 159 -0.88 -8.71 22.63
CA GLU A 159 0.43 -8.32 22.06
C GLU A 159 1.22 -7.45 23.05
N LYS A 160 0.55 -6.84 24.04
CA LYS A 160 1.23 -6.06 25.11
C LYS A 160 2.13 -6.93 26.00
N ASN A 161 1.92 -8.24 26.00
CA ASN A 161 2.74 -9.19 26.77
C ASN A 161 3.96 -9.69 25.98
N TYR A 162 4.12 -9.28 24.73
CA TYR A 162 5.23 -9.71 23.88
C TYR A 162 6.52 -8.99 24.29
N THR A 163 7.65 -9.67 24.11
CA THR A 163 8.97 -9.05 24.33
C THR A 163 9.25 -8.03 23.23
N THR A 164 10.19 -7.11 23.46
CA THR A 164 10.56 -6.09 22.46
C THR A 164 10.95 -6.71 21.12
N HIS A 165 11.71 -7.81 21.12
CA HIS A 165 12.10 -8.52 19.89
C HIS A 165 10.90 -9.12 19.15
N ASP A 166 9.94 -9.68 19.88
CA ASP A 166 8.69 -10.20 19.29
C ASP A 166 7.84 -9.07 18.70
N LEU A 167 7.86 -7.89 19.32
CA LEU A 167 7.17 -6.69 18.83
C LEU A 167 7.84 -6.13 17.56
N GLU A 168 9.17 -6.11 17.50
CA GLU A 168 9.92 -5.74 16.28
C GLU A 168 9.59 -6.70 15.13
N LEU A 169 9.62 -8.01 15.37
CA LEU A 169 9.21 -9.00 14.38
C LEU A 169 7.74 -8.81 13.97
N ARG A 170 6.86 -8.50 14.93
CA ARG A 170 5.44 -8.25 14.65
C ARG A 170 5.22 -7.01 13.79
N SER A 171 6.07 -5.99 13.94
CA SER A 171 6.07 -4.80 13.08
C SER A 171 6.40 -5.16 11.62
N VAL A 172 7.41 -6.01 11.40
CA VAL A 172 7.75 -6.55 10.07
C VAL A 172 6.59 -7.36 9.49
N VAL A 173 6.00 -8.25 10.28
CA VAL A 173 4.85 -9.07 9.83
C VAL A 173 3.62 -8.21 9.54
N LEU A 174 3.43 -7.09 10.27
CA LEU A 174 2.36 -6.15 9.99
C LEU A 174 2.53 -5.50 8.62
N ASP A 175 3.75 -5.04 8.31
CA ASP A 175 4.05 -4.39 7.04
C ASP A 175 3.86 -5.35 5.86
N LEU A 176 4.47 -6.55 5.94
CA LEU A 176 4.34 -7.62 4.92
C LEU A 176 2.93 -8.20 4.77
N LYS A 177 2.02 -7.86 5.68
CA LYS A 177 0.61 -8.25 5.58
C LYS A 177 -0.24 -7.17 4.92
N ILE A 178 0.20 -5.92 5.02
CA ILE A 178 -0.47 -4.77 4.40
C ILE A 178 0.01 -4.64 2.94
N TRP A 179 1.27 -4.96 2.67
CA TRP A 179 1.94 -4.93 1.38
C TRP A 179 2.40 -6.34 1.00
#